data_AF-A0A9W8HV14-F1
#
_entry.id   AF-A0A9W8HV14-F1
#
_cell.length_a   1.000
_cell.length_b   1.000
_cell.length_c   1.000
_cell.angle_alpha   90.00
_cell.angle_beta   90.00
_cell.angle_gamma   90.00
#
_symmetry.space_group_name_H-M   'P 1'
#
loop_
_entity.id
_entity.type
_entity.pdbx_description
1 polymer ?
#
loop_
_entity_poly.entity_id
_entity_poly.type
_entity_poly.pdbx_seq_one_letter_code
_entity_poly.pdbx_strand_id
1 'polypeptide(L)'
;MTVIFFCVNLAFHDYSTGNLTNIRFPGSVSLNAAVLASVLLASQLDSNLSVFAFLLFALEWFALFPIYRRYLKRISAAASVATTVVLALAAAVMFMYISRAIAMLHVFGTLFITLGCPLWLIWVQRYKNEIHGPWDEARPIVHRYYH
;
A
#
# COMPACT_ATOMS: atom_id res chain seq x y z
N MET A 1 -3.42 23.94 -2.26
CA MET A 1 -2.00 23.58 -2.47
C MET A 1 -1.63 22.27 -1.77
N THR A 2 -1.93 22.09 -0.47
CA THR A 2 -1.75 20.82 0.28
C THR A 2 -2.33 19.58 -0.42
N VAL A 3 -3.56 19.70 -0.93
CA VAL A 3 -4.27 18.60 -1.63
C VAL A 3 -3.48 18.11 -2.85
N ILE A 4 -2.88 19.02 -3.63
CA ILE A 4 -2.10 18.67 -4.83
C ILE A 4 -0.87 17.85 -4.44
N PHE A 5 -0.17 18.22 -3.36
CA PHE A 5 0.99 17.47 -2.88
C PHE A 5 0.60 16.09 -2.33
N PHE A 6 -0.55 15.94 -1.69
CA PHE A 6 -1.07 14.62 -1.32
C PHE A 6 -1.44 13.77 -2.54
N CYS A 7 -2.02 14.37 -3.58
CA CYS A 7 -2.28 13.68 -4.84
C CYS A 7 -0.98 13.22 -5.52
N VAL A 8 0.06 14.06 -5.54
CA VAL A 8 1.39 13.70 -6.05
C VAL A 8 2.00 12.57 -5.22
N ASN A 9 1.92 12.64 -3.89
CA ASN A 9 2.37 11.53 -3.03
C ASN A 9 1.65 10.23 -3.40
N LEU A 10 0.33 10.25 -3.57
CA LEU A 10 -0.47 9.08 -3.89
C LEU A 10 -0.19 8.53 -5.30
N ALA A 11 0.00 9.40 -6.29
CA ALA A 11 0.27 9.01 -7.67
C ALA A 11 1.68 8.41 -7.86
N PHE A 12 2.68 8.95 -7.16
CA PHE A 12 4.09 8.55 -7.30
C PHE A 12 4.58 7.62 -6.20
N HIS A 13 3.70 7.19 -5.29
CA HIS A 13 4.06 6.22 -4.27
C HIS A 13 4.35 4.86 -4.94
N ASP A 14 5.51 4.28 -4.62
CA ASP A 14 5.89 2.98 -5.16
C ASP A 14 5.08 1.87 -4.47
N TYR A 15 4.02 1.41 -5.13
CA TYR A 15 3.17 0.30 -4.70
C TYR A 15 3.73 -1.07 -5.15
N SER A 16 4.88 -1.11 -5.84
CA SER A 16 5.47 -2.35 -6.33
C SER A 16 5.88 -3.26 -5.18
N THR A 17 5.30 -4.46 -5.13
CA THR A 17 5.61 -5.49 -4.13
C THR A 17 6.65 -6.51 -4.65
N GLY A 18 7.07 -6.39 -5.92
CA GLY A 18 7.75 -7.46 -6.66
C GLY A 18 9.26 -7.58 -6.51
N ASN A 19 10.00 -6.52 -6.12
CA ASN A 19 11.46 -6.57 -6.03
C ASN A 19 11.93 -6.56 -4.57
N LEU A 20 11.88 -7.73 -3.91
CA LEU A 20 12.51 -7.93 -2.59
C LEU A 20 14.05 -7.80 -2.63
N THR A 21 14.67 -7.73 -3.80
CA THR A 21 16.12 -7.64 -3.97
C THR A 21 16.64 -6.20 -4.05
N ASN A 22 15.83 -5.24 -4.51
CA ASN A 22 16.23 -3.84 -4.61
C ASN A 22 15.46 -3.01 -3.57
N ILE A 23 16.14 -2.60 -2.50
CA ILE A 23 15.59 -1.66 -1.51
C ILE A 23 15.51 -0.28 -2.17
N ARG A 24 14.57 -0.11 -3.10
CA ARG A 24 14.32 1.19 -3.72
C ARG A 24 13.59 2.01 -2.67
N PHE A 25 14.27 2.98 -2.04
CA PHE A 25 13.65 3.91 -1.08
C PHE A 25 12.29 4.40 -1.61
N PRO A 26 11.27 4.60 -0.75
CA PRO A 26 9.98 5.14 -1.19
C PRO A 26 10.27 6.31 -2.13
N GLY A 27 9.74 6.25 -3.36
CA GLY A 27 10.18 7.10 -4.46
C GLY A 27 10.33 8.53 -3.96
N SER A 28 11.56 9.08 -4.01
CA SER A 28 11.94 10.31 -3.29
C SER A 28 10.94 11.44 -3.50
N VAL A 29 10.30 11.48 -4.67
CA VAL A 29 9.23 12.41 -5.04
C VAL A 29 7.99 12.28 -4.13
N SER A 30 7.52 11.06 -3.82
CA SER A 30 6.34 10.83 -2.97
C SER A 30 6.59 11.30 -1.54
N LEU A 31 7.72 10.91 -0.93
CA LEU A 31 8.08 11.30 0.43
C LEU A 31 8.26 12.82 0.52
N ASN A 32 8.97 13.42 -0.44
CA ASN A 32 9.15 14.87 -0.48
C ASN A 32 7.78 15.58 -0.60
N ALA A 33 6.88 15.09 -1.44
CA ALA A 33 5.54 15.65 -1.57
C ALA A 33 4.71 15.49 -0.28
N ALA A 34 4.78 14.34 0.39
CA ALA A 34 4.09 14.11 1.66
C ALA A 34 4.59 15.03 2.78
N VAL A 35 5.90 15.24 2.87
CA VAL A 35 6.51 16.16 3.85
C VAL A 35 6.12 17.60 3.55
N LEU A 36 6.18 18.05 2.29
CA LEU A 36 5.72 19.39 1.91
C LEU A 36 4.24 19.61 2.21
N ALA A 37 3.38 18.62 1.92
CA ALA A 37 1.96 18.68 2.27
C ALA A 37 1.75 18.80 3.78
N SER A 38 2.52 18.05 4.57
CA SER A 38 2.48 18.08 6.03
C SER A 38 2.93 19.44 6.57
N VAL A 39 4.03 20.01 6.06
CA VAL A 39 4.50 21.35 6.45
C VAL A 39 3.46 22.44 6.15
N LEU A 40 2.82 22.38 4.98
CA LEU A 40 1.77 23.33 4.59
C LEU A 40 0.47 23.18 5.40
N LEU A 41 0.22 22.00 5.98
CA LEU A 41 -0.89 21.81 6.92
C LEU A 41 -0.49 22.32 8.31
N ALA A 42 0.75 22.01 8.72
CA ALA A 42 1.31 22.40 10.01
C ALA A 42 1.37 23.93 10.15
N SER A 43 1.63 24.66 9.06
CA SER A 43 1.66 26.12 9.07
C SER A 43 0.33 26.79 9.42
N GLN A 44 -0.77 26.03 9.46
CA GLN A 44 -2.10 26.53 9.84
C GLN A 44 -2.39 26.38 11.34
N LEU A 45 -1.48 25.77 12.12
CA LEU A 45 -1.64 25.64 13.56
C LEU A 45 -0.97 26.82 14.30
N ASP A 46 -1.66 27.35 15.30
CA ASP A 46 -1.22 28.55 16.04
C ASP A 46 -0.12 28.27 17.08
N SER A 47 0.10 27.01 17.49
CA SER A 47 1.03 26.63 18.56
C SER A 47 2.25 25.88 18.03
N ASN A 48 3.45 26.37 18.37
CA ASN A 48 4.72 25.74 17.99
C ASN A 48 4.84 24.28 18.45
N LEU A 49 4.30 23.94 19.64
CA LEU A 49 4.34 22.58 20.16
C LEU A 49 3.43 21.64 19.34
N SER A 50 2.27 22.14 18.89
CA SER A 50 1.36 21.40 18.03
C SER A 50 1.95 21.17 16.64
N VAL A 51 2.63 22.19 16.09
CA VAL A 51 3.37 22.07 14.82
C VAL A 51 4.47 21.02 14.92
N PHE A 52 5.28 21.07 15.97
CA PHE A 52 6.36 20.10 16.18
C PHE A 52 5.83 18.67 16.32
N ALA A 53 4.83 18.45 17.18
CA ALA A 53 4.21 17.14 17.37
C ALA A 53 3.58 16.61 16.08
N PHE A 54 2.89 17.47 15.32
CA PHE A 54 2.28 17.10 14.05
C PHE A 54 3.33 16.70 13.01
N LEU A 55 4.42 17.45 12.88
CA LEU A 55 5.50 17.14 11.94
C LEU A 55 6.25 15.86 12.30
N LEU A 56 6.52 15.62 13.60
CA LEU A 56 7.10 14.36 14.06
C LEU A 56 6.20 13.18 13.72
N PHE A 57 4.91 13.29 14.02
CA PHE A 57 3.93 12.25 13.71
C PHE A 57 3.85 12.00 12.19
N ALA A 58 3.85 13.06 11.38
CA ALA A 58 3.85 12.94 9.93
C ALA A 58 5.10 12.22 9.40
N LEU A 59 6.29 12.52 9.94
CA LEU A 59 7.53 11.84 9.57
C LEU A 59 7.51 10.36 9.96
N GLU A 60 7.00 10.02 11.14
CA GLU A 60 6.85 8.63 11.56
C GLU A 60 5.91 7.87 10.61
N TRP A 61 4.78 8.48 10.24
CA TRP A 61 3.79 7.85 9.38
C TRP A 61 4.20 7.76 7.91
N PHE A 62 4.83 8.79 7.34
CA PHE A 62 5.19 8.82 5.91
C PHE A 62 6.59 8.29 5.60
N ALA A 63 7.55 8.38 6.53
CA ALA A 63 8.91 7.92 6.30
C ALA A 63 9.21 6.58 7.01
N LEU A 64 8.92 6.49 8.32
CA LEU A 64 9.31 5.33 9.12
C LEU A 64 8.38 4.12 8.90
N PHE A 65 7.07 4.34 8.83
CA PHE A 65 6.10 3.27 8.67
C PHE A 65 6.27 2.47 7.36
N PRO A 66 6.54 3.08 6.17
CA PRO A 66 6.85 2.32 4.96
C PRO A 66 8.11 1.45 5.09
N ILE A 67 9.15 1.94 5.79
CA ILE A 67 10.39 1.19 6.04
C ILE A 67 10.09 0.00 6.96
N TYR A 68 9.38 0.24 8.07
CA TYR A 68 8.93 -0.80 9.00
C TYR A 68 8.11 -1.89 8.30
N ARG A 69 7.15 -1.49 7.46
CA ARG A 69 6.29 -2.43 6.71
C ARG A 69 7.11 -3.30 5.76
N ARG A 70 8.11 -2.75 5.09
CA ARG A 70 9.02 -3.48 4.21
C ARG A 70 9.92 -4.44 4.98
N TYR A 71 10.44 -4.00 6.12
CA TYR A 71 11.23 -4.85 7.02
C TYR A 71 10.43 -6.05 7.53
N LEU A 72 9.20 -5.82 8.00
CA LEU A 72 8.29 -6.89 8.42
C LEU A 72 8.01 -7.90 7.31
N LYS A 73 7.73 -7.43 6.08
CA LYS A 73 7.48 -8.33 4.93
C LYS A 73 8.67 -9.25 4.65
N ARG A 74 9.91 -8.80 4.89
CA ARG A 74 11.12 -9.62 4.71
C ARG A 74 11.27 -10.70 5.77
N ILE A 75 10.89 -10.40 7.01
CA ILE A 75 10.99 -11.36 8.12
C ILE A 75 9.88 -12.40 8.02
N SER A 76 8.62 -11.95 7.93
CA SER A 76 7.48 -12.86 7.82
C SER A 76 6.29 -12.18 7.16
N ALA A 77 5.70 -12.88 6.19
CA ALA A 77 4.46 -12.44 5.56
C ALA A 77 3.31 -12.37 6.58
N ALA A 78 3.27 -13.32 7.53
CA ALA A 78 2.26 -13.38 8.57
C ALA A 78 2.27 -12.14 9.48
N ALA A 79 3.45 -11.66 9.91
CA ALA A 79 3.52 -10.43 10.71
C ALA A 79 3.05 -9.20 9.92
N SER A 80 3.38 -9.11 8.63
CA SER A 80 2.90 -8.01 7.78
C SER A 80 1.37 -8.02 7.64
N VAL A 81 0.76 -9.21 7.50
CA VAL A 81 -0.70 -9.36 7.48
C VAL A 81 -1.29 -8.96 8.84
N ALA A 82 -0.71 -9.43 9.94
CA ALA A 82 -1.16 -9.07 11.29
C ALA A 82 -1.13 -7.55 11.52
N THR A 83 -0.05 -6.86 11.16
CA THR A 83 0.04 -5.39 11.23
C THR A 83 -1.06 -4.72 10.39
N THR A 84 -1.39 -5.28 9.22
CA THR A 84 -2.45 -4.74 8.36
C THR A 84 -3.82 -4.88 9.00
N VAL A 85 -4.11 -6.05 9.59
CA VAL A 85 -5.38 -6.32 10.28
C VAL A 85 -5.53 -5.41 11.49
N VAL A 86 -4.48 -5.24 12.30
CA VAL A 86 -4.49 -4.33 13.45
C VAL A 86 -4.77 -2.89 13.01
N LEU A 87 -4.11 -2.41 11.95
CA LEU A 87 -4.32 -1.05 11.45
C LEU A 87 -5.74 -0.84 10.91
N ALA A 88 -6.28 -1.83 10.19
CA ALA A 88 -7.64 -1.79 9.65
C ALA A 88 -8.71 -1.81 10.75
N LEU A 89 -8.53 -2.62 11.80
CA LEU A 89 -9.43 -2.65 12.95
C LEU A 89 -9.38 -1.33 13.73
N ALA A 90 -8.18 -0.80 13.98
CA ALA A 90 -8.01 0.50 14.64
C ALA A 90 -8.70 1.63 13.85
N ALA A 91 -8.54 1.65 12.52
CA ALA A 91 -9.21 2.60 11.65
C ALA A 91 -10.74 2.44 11.69
N ALA A 92 -11.26 1.21 11.65
CA ALA A 92 -12.69 0.95 11.73
C ALA A 92 -13.29 1.45 13.06
N VAL A 93 -12.61 1.22 14.19
CA VAL A 93 -13.05 1.72 15.51
C VAL A 93 -13.06 3.25 15.54
N MET A 94 -12.03 3.92 15.00
CA MET A 94 -12.01 5.37 14.91
C MET A 94 -13.12 5.93 14.01
N PHE A 95 -13.40 5.29 12.86
CA PHE A 95 -14.49 5.73 11.99
C PHE A 95 -15.88 5.47 12.59
N MET A 96 -16.05 4.42 13.41
CA MET A 96 -17.31 4.16 14.12
C MET A 96 -17.69 5.29 15.07
N TYR A 97 -16.70 5.97 15.66
CA TYR A 97 -16.92 7.15 16.50
C TYR A 97 -17.50 8.34 15.70
N ILE A 98 -17.10 8.49 14.44
CA ILE A 98 -17.53 9.60 13.58
C ILE A 98 -18.87 9.31 12.91
N SER A 99 -19.01 8.14 12.27
CA SER A 99 -20.28 7.69 11.70
C SER A 99 -20.22 6.21 11.31
N ARG A 100 -21.33 5.51 11.53
CA ARG A 100 -21.47 4.09 11.15
C ARG A 100 -21.36 3.89 9.64
N ALA A 101 -21.84 4.83 8.84
CA ALA A 101 -21.80 4.75 7.37
C ALA A 101 -20.36 4.77 6.83
N ILE A 102 -19.50 5.68 7.33
CA ILE A 102 -18.09 5.74 6.91
C ILE A 102 -17.33 4.49 7.35
N ALA A 103 -17.60 3.99 8.56
CA ALA A 103 -17.00 2.75 9.03
C ALA A 103 -17.37 1.55 8.14
N MET A 104 -18.64 1.42 7.75
CA MET A 104 -19.08 0.37 6.81
C MET A 104 -18.37 0.49 5.46
N LEU A 105 -18.36 1.69 4.87
CA LEU A 105 -17.67 1.94 3.60
C LEU A 105 -16.18 1.56 3.68
N HIS A 106 -15.51 1.91 4.78
CA HIS A 106 -14.13 1.54 5.01
C HIS A 106 -13.94 0.01 5.05
N VAL A 107 -14.74 -0.70 5.85
CA VAL A 107 -14.62 -2.17 5.98
C VAL A 107 -14.91 -2.86 4.65
N PHE A 108 -16.00 -2.52 3.97
CA PHE A 108 -16.37 -3.10 2.68
C PHE A 108 -15.34 -2.78 1.60
N GLY A 109 -14.89 -1.53 1.51
CA GLY A 109 -13.87 -1.13 0.53
C GLY A 109 -12.55 -1.88 0.74
N THR A 110 -12.10 -2.01 1.99
CA THR A 110 -10.85 -2.71 2.32
C THR A 110 -10.94 -4.21 1.99
N LEU A 111 -12.06 -4.86 2.31
CA LEU A 111 -12.31 -6.26 1.95
C LEU A 111 -12.39 -6.46 0.43
N PHE A 112 -13.09 -5.57 -0.28
CA PHE A 112 -13.22 -5.63 -1.72
C PHE A 112 -11.87 -5.49 -2.42
N ILE A 113 -11.04 -4.52 -2.04
CA ILE A 113 -9.72 -4.32 -2.65
C ILE A 113 -8.77 -5.49 -2.32
N THR A 114 -8.81 -5.99 -1.08
CA THR A 114 -7.85 -7.01 -0.61
C THR A 114 -8.19 -8.42 -1.08
N LEU A 115 -9.48 -8.76 -1.18
CA LEU A 115 -9.94 -10.11 -1.51
C LEU A 115 -10.77 -10.12 -2.79
N GLY A 116 -11.75 -9.23 -2.90
CA GLY A 116 -12.66 -9.18 -4.05
C GLY A 116 -11.95 -8.96 -5.37
N CYS A 117 -11.12 -7.92 -5.46
CA CYS A 117 -10.36 -7.54 -6.66
C CYS A 117 -9.39 -8.65 -7.14
N PRO A 118 -8.50 -9.21 -6.29
CA PRO A 118 -7.61 -10.28 -6.76
C PRO A 118 -8.37 -11.56 -7.13
N LEU A 119 -9.41 -11.94 -6.39
CA LEU A 119 -10.23 -13.12 -6.75
C LEU A 119 -10.95 -12.91 -8.08
N TRP A 120 -11.50 -11.72 -8.30
CA TRP A 120 -12.11 -11.34 -9.58
C TRP A 120 -11.09 -11.38 -10.71
N LEU A 121 -9.91 -10.80 -10.52
CA LEU A 121 -8.85 -10.80 -11.52
C LEU A 121 -8.40 -12.22 -11.85
N ILE A 122 -8.17 -13.08 -10.85
CA ILE A 122 -7.83 -14.50 -11.06
C ILE A 122 -8.93 -15.23 -11.84
N TRP A 123 -10.19 -14.96 -11.51
CA TRP A 123 -11.32 -15.53 -12.24
C TRP A 123 -11.33 -15.09 -13.70
N VAL A 124 -11.13 -13.79 -13.97
CA VAL A 124 -11.04 -13.26 -15.35
C VAL A 124 -9.84 -13.82 -16.10
N GLN A 125 -8.69 -14.01 -15.44
CA GLN A 125 -7.51 -14.63 -16.06
C GLN A 125 -7.82 -16.04 -16.59
N ARG A 126 -8.77 -16.78 -15.99
CA ARG A 126 -9.18 -18.11 -16.46
C ARG A 126 -9.86 -18.10 -17.83
N TYR A 127 -10.49 -16.99 -18.22
CA TYR A 127 -11.18 -16.84 -19.51
C TYR A 127 -10.30 -16.18 -20.57
N LYS A 128 -9.03 -15.90 -20.23
CA LYS A 128 -8.08 -15.36 -21.20
C LYS A 128 -7.66 -16.49 -22.15
N ASN A 129 -8.12 -16.42 -23.38
CA ASN A 129 -7.61 -17.29 -24.44
C ASN A 129 -6.18 -16.86 -24.78
N GLU A 130 -5.20 -17.71 -24.45
CA GLU A 130 -3.81 -17.54 -24.88
C GLU A 130 -3.74 -17.85 -26.38
N ILE A 131 -3.72 -16.80 -27.20
CA ILE A 131 -3.46 -16.93 -28.65
C ILE A 131 -1.97 -17.21 -28.79
N HIS A 132 -1.62 -18.48 -29.01
CA HIS A 132 -0.25 -18.90 -29.22
C HIS A 132 0.19 -18.45 -30.62
N GLY A 133 1.14 -17.51 -30.67
CA GLY A 133 1.78 -17.11 -31.91
C GLY A 133 2.89 -18.09 -32.30
N PRO A 134 3.32 -18.14 -33.57
CA PRO A 134 4.43 -18.99 -34.01
C PRO A 134 5.80 -18.62 -33.42
N TRP A 135 5.85 -17.57 -32.60
CA TRP A 135 7.05 -17.04 -31.93
C TRP A 135 7.01 -17.23 -30.41
N ASP A 136 6.04 -17.97 -29.87
CA ASP A 136 5.93 -18.21 -28.43
C ASP A 136 7.03 -19.17 -27.95
N GLU A 137 7.55 -18.95 -26.74
CA GLU A 137 8.68 -19.72 -26.22
C GLU A 137 8.30 -21.20 -26.05
N ALA A 138 9.07 -22.10 -26.69
CA ALA A 138 8.83 -23.53 -26.62
C ALA A 138 8.90 -24.04 -25.17
N ARG A 139 7.77 -24.53 -24.64
CA ARG A 139 7.74 -25.12 -23.30
C ARG A 139 8.54 -26.43 -23.30
N PRO A 140 9.55 -26.61 -22.42
CA PRO A 140 10.37 -27.82 -22.40
C PRO A 140 9.55 -29.03 -21.94
N ILE A 141 9.50 -30.06 -22.78
CA ILE A 141 8.77 -31.30 -22.50
C ILE A 141 9.68 -32.23 -21.68
N VAL A 142 9.52 -32.24 -20.37
CA VAL A 142 10.31 -33.10 -19.48
C VAL A 142 9.76 -34.53 -19.52
N HIS A 143 10.44 -35.43 -20.22
CA HIS A 143 10.13 -36.85 -20.21
C HIS A 143 10.67 -37.48 -18.92
N ARG A 144 9.78 -37.87 -18.01
CA ARG A 144 10.15 -38.60 -16.80
C ARG A 144 10.27 -40.08 -17.14
N TYR A 145 11.50 -40.55 -17.31
CA TYR A 145 11.76 -41.99 -17.37
C TYR A 145 11.55 -42.60 -15.99
N TYR A 146 10.59 -43.52 -15.88
CA TYR A 146 10.46 -44.41 -14.73
C TYR A 146 11.35 -45.63 -15.01
N HIS A 147 12.40 -45.78 -14.21
CA HIS A 147 13.18 -47.02 -14.11
C HIS A 147 12.56 -47.92 -13.05
#